data_AF-A0AAE2MIX6-F1
#
_entry.id   AF-A0AAE2MIX6-F1
#
_cell.length_a   1.000
_cell.length_b   1.000
_cell.length_c   1.000
_cell.angle_alpha   90.00
_cell.angle_beta   90.00
_cell.angle_gamma   90.00
#
_symmetry.space_group_name_H-M   'P 1'
#
loop_
_entity.id
_entity.type
_entity.pdbx_description
1 polymer ?
#
loop_
_entity_poly.entity_id
_entity_poly.type
_entity_poly.pdbx_seq_one_letter_code
_entity_poly.pdbx_strand_id
1 'polypeptide(L)'
;MLSHRQLQKDLSATDQPPIGSCECAGRLTGAIRPLAAQIKMDIRSRHRISVATLWSPIQAASSMRLTVDANKFGLFAFMAVLMLATVSSAAEDIVAIRQADMKAMAAAAKTISGMFKDSTTYKASEFKWAADTIRDRSGGVLSAHFASEADSRQSKAGPNILRERDRFDRIANDLRDYAVALDAAAQQNPGPMTASMRMKPGEAMGGGPFGTHIRNEHELSTMAAEHAFHLMLQTCTTCHTRFRME
;
A
#
# COMPACT_ATOMS: atom_id res chain seq x y z
N MET A 1 57.34 6.19 -4.07
CA MET A 1 56.53 5.03 -3.64
C MET A 1 56.86 4.73 -2.18
N LEU A 2 56.10 5.29 -1.24
CA LEU A 2 56.20 4.95 0.19
C LEU A 2 55.17 3.86 0.50
N SER A 3 55.65 2.81 1.14
CA SER A 3 54.95 1.54 1.35
C SER A 3 53.85 1.64 2.40
N HIS A 4 52.72 1.02 2.08
CA HIS A 4 51.43 0.96 2.79
C HIS A 4 51.49 0.34 4.20
N ARG A 5 52.68 0.01 4.73
CA ARG A 5 52.88 -0.62 6.04
C ARG A 5 53.12 0.34 7.20
N GLN A 6 53.39 1.63 6.94
CA GLN A 6 53.69 2.59 8.01
C GLN A 6 52.44 3.26 8.61
N LEU A 7 51.28 3.17 7.96
CA LEU A 7 50.01 3.80 8.41
C LEU A 7 49.13 2.89 9.29
N GLN A 8 49.52 1.63 9.52
CA GLN A 8 48.79 0.70 10.39
C GLN A 8 49.34 0.60 11.82
N LYS A 9 50.41 1.34 12.15
CA LYS A 9 51.03 1.29 13.49
C LYS A 9 50.57 2.37 14.48
N ASP A 10 49.79 3.36 14.03
CA ASP A 10 49.35 4.48 14.89
C ASP A 10 47.87 4.40 15.32
N LEU A 11 47.20 3.26 15.07
CA LEU A 11 45.81 3.00 15.51
C LEU A 11 45.70 2.02 16.69
N SER A 12 46.73 1.94 17.53
CA SER A 12 46.72 1.13 18.76
C SER A 12 47.23 1.92 19.96
N ALA A 13 46.51 2.98 20.36
CA ALA A 13 46.65 3.59 21.67
C ALA A 13 45.53 4.62 21.91
N THR A 14 44.39 4.19 22.43
CA THR A 14 43.54 5.07 23.23
C THR A 14 42.87 4.26 24.34
N ASP A 15 43.26 4.64 25.56
CA ASP A 15 42.76 4.19 26.85
C ASP A 15 41.25 4.34 27.00
N GLN A 16 40.61 3.32 27.58
CA GLN A 16 39.22 3.36 28.01
C GLN A 16 39.14 2.93 29.50
N PRO A 17 38.67 3.80 30.41
CA PRO A 17 38.60 3.49 31.84
C PRO A 17 37.42 2.54 32.21
N PRO A 18 37.45 1.93 33.41
CA PRO A 18 36.67 0.73 33.71
C PRO A 18 35.18 1.03 33.97
N ILE A 19 34.32 0.18 33.41
CA ILE A 19 32.89 0.13 33.69
C ILE A 19 32.70 -0.60 35.03
N GLY A 20 32.27 0.14 36.04
CA GLY A 20 31.86 -0.37 37.33
C GLY A 20 30.53 -1.12 37.24
N SER A 21 30.51 -2.29 37.87
CA SER A 21 29.33 -3.13 38.11
C SER A 21 28.35 -2.44 39.05
N CYS A 22 27.11 -2.22 38.60
CA CYS A 22 25.97 -1.99 39.49
C CYS A 22 25.00 -3.16 39.38
N GLU A 23 25.15 -4.03 40.37
CA GLU A 23 24.28 -5.14 40.70
C GLU A 23 23.04 -4.57 41.41
N CYS A 24 21.85 -4.69 40.81
CA CYS A 24 20.59 -4.40 41.48
C CYS A 24 19.61 -5.54 41.20
N ALA A 25 19.66 -6.55 42.06
CA ALA A 25 18.66 -7.59 42.20
C ALA A 25 17.38 -7.00 42.81
N GLY A 26 16.34 -6.85 41.99
CA GLY A 26 15.01 -6.40 42.40
C GLY A 26 13.94 -7.38 41.95
N ARG A 27 13.57 -8.28 42.86
CA ARG A 27 12.53 -9.31 42.74
C ARG A 27 11.14 -8.68 42.60
N LEU A 28 10.49 -8.85 41.45
CA LEU A 28 9.04 -8.62 41.29
C LEU A 28 8.41 -9.86 40.62
N THR A 29 7.95 -10.77 41.47
CA THR A 29 6.99 -11.81 41.14
C THR A 29 5.61 -11.16 40.98
N GLY A 30 5.13 -11.03 39.75
CA GLY A 30 3.79 -10.54 39.42
C GLY A 30 3.22 -11.33 38.24
N ALA A 31 2.08 -11.98 38.45
CA ALA A 31 1.50 -13.01 37.61
C ALA A 31 1.25 -12.58 36.15
N ILE A 32 1.92 -13.24 35.20
CA ILE A 32 1.57 -13.21 33.77
C ILE A 32 0.48 -14.26 33.55
N ARG A 33 -0.77 -13.79 33.38
CA ARG A 33 -1.84 -14.61 32.81
C ARG A 33 -1.62 -14.71 31.29
N PRO A 34 -1.66 -15.90 30.68
CA PRO A 34 -1.46 -16.04 29.24
C PRO A 34 -2.66 -15.46 28.46
N LEU A 35 -2.37 -14.46 27.61
CA LEU A 35 -3.30 -13.73 26.73
C LEU A 35 -3.92 -14.60 25.60
N ALA A 36 -3.59 -15.90 25.55
CA ALA A 36 -4.11 -16.83 24.55
C ALA A 36 -5.57 -17.30 24.81
N ALA A 37 -6.16 -16.97 25.96
CA ALA A 37 -7.51 -17.40 26.33
C ALA A 37 -8.62 -16.37 26.04
N GLN A 38 -8.29 -15.11 25.70
CA GLN A 38 -9.30 -14.05 25.52
C GLN A 38 -9.81 -13.90 24.06
N ILE A 39 -9.14 -14.53 23.08
CA ILE A 39 -9.45 -14.33 21.64
C ILE A 39 -10.46 -15.35 21.08
N LYS A 40 -10.81 -16.41 21.83
CA LYS A 40 -11.68 -17.49 21.33
C LYS A 40 -13.18 -17.25 21.50
N MET A 41 -13.60 -16.14 22.10
CA MET A 41 -15.02 -15.88 22.45
C MET A 41 -15.70 -14.75 21.68
N ASP A 42 -15.04 -14.15 20.67
CA ASP A 42 -15.63 -13.02 19.91
C ASP A 42 -15.78 -13.27 18.39
N ILE A 43 -15.66 -14.53 17.95
CA ILE A 43 -15.88 -14.94 16.54
C ILE A 43 -17.25 -15.63 16.37
N ARG A 44 -17.94 -16.00 17.45
CA ARG A 44 -19.20 -16.77 17.42
C ARG A 44 -20.48 -15.95 17.63
N SER A 45 -20.46 -14.66 17.28
CA SER A 45 -21.61 -13.75 17.49
C SER A 45 -22.13 -13.08 16.20
N ARG A 46 -21.39 -13.13 15.08
CA ARG A 46 -21.76 -12.41 13.83
C ARG A 46 -22.26 -13.30 12.68
N HIS A 47 -22.83 -14.46 12.98
CA HIS A 47 -23.57 -15.26 11.98
C HIS A 47 -24.90 -15.75 12.56
N ARG A 48 -25.86 -14.83 12.64
CA ARG A 48 -27.30 -15.11 12.71
C ARG A 48 -28.03 -14.02 11.90
N ILE A 49 -27.86 -14.05 10.58
CA ILE A 49 -28.82 -13.37 9.70
C ILE A 49 -29.94 -14.38 9.48
N SER A 50 -31.07 -14.03 10.06
CA SER A 50 -32.33 -14.76 10.05
C SER A 50 -32.84 -14.87 8.61
N VAL A 51 -32.91 -16.09 8.09
CA VAL A 51 -33.72 -16.43 6.91
C VAL A 51 -35.16 -16.52 7.39
N ALA A 52 -35.96 -15.48 7.18
CA ALA A 52 -37.41 -15.59 7.30
C ALA A 52 -38.12 -14.47 6.54
N THR A 53 -39.11 -14.89 5.74
CA THR A 53 -40.34 -14.16 5.40
C THR A 53 -40.26 -13.05 4.34
N LEU A 54 -40.64 -13.40 3.11
CA LEU A 54 -41.75 -12.76 2.41
C LEU A 54 -42.21 -13.66 1.26
N TRP A 55 -43.05 -14.62 1.65
CA TRP A 55 -43.95 -15.34 0.76
C TRP A 55 -45.07 -14.37 0.37
N SER A 56 -45.14 -13.98 -0.89
CA SER A 56 -46.32 -13.35 -1.50
C SER A 56 -46.91 -14.31 -2.52
N PRO A 57 -48.18 -14.74 -2.38
CA PRO A 57 -48.86 -15.51 -3.40
C PRO A 57 -49.42 -14.55 -4.47
N ILE A 58 -48.86 -14.59 -5.68
CA ILE A 58 -49.49 -13.99 -6.85
C ILE A 58 -50.57 -14.96 -7.34
N GLN A 59 -51.73 -14.35 -7.55
CA GLN A 59 -53.03 -14.95 -7.77
C GLN A 59 -53.11 -15.79 -9.05
N ALA A 60 -54.05 -16.72 -8.99
CA ALA A 60 -54.55 -17.55 -10.07
C ALA A 60 -54.80 -16.76 -11.37
N ALA A 61 -54.16 -17.19 -12.45
CA ALA A 61 -54.59 -16.89 -13.80
C ALA A 61 -55.22 -18.16 -14.39
N SER A 62 -56.48 -18.00 -14.75
CA SER A 62 -57.42 -19.00 -15.23
C SER A 62 -56.91 -19.81 -16.42
N SER A 63 -57.35 -21.06 -16.44
CA SER A 63 -57.29 -21.98 -17.56
C SER A 63 -57.81 -21.33 -18.85
N MET A 64 -56.97 -21.26 -19.88
CA MET A 64 -57.43 -21.20 -21.26
C MET A 64 -56.84 -22.36 -22.05
N ARG A 65 -57.73 -22.96 -22.82
CA ARG A 65 -57.67 -24.30 -23.39
C ARG A 65 -56.67 -24.35 -24.56
N LEU A 66 -55.92 -25.44 -24.61
CA LEU A 66 -55.16 -25.88 -25.78
C LEU A 66 -56.14 -26.21 -26.92
N THR A 67 -56.04 -25.48 -28.03
CA THR A 67 -56.47 -25.96 -29.35
C THR A 67 -55.24 -25.95 -30.24
N VAL A 68 -54.74 -27.16 -30.51
CA VAL A 68 -53.69 -27.43 -31.48
C VAL A 68 -54.36 -27.46 -32.85
N ASP A 69 -54.25 -26.36 -33.59
CA ASP A 69 -54.59 -26.36 -35.01
C ASP A 69 -53.30 -26.51 -35.82
N ALA A 70 -53.12 -27.73 -36.32
CA ALA A 70 -52.10 -28.07 -37.29
C ALA A 70 -52.46 -27.45 -38.65
N ASN A 71 -51.66 -26.50 -39.12
CA ASN A 71 -51.59 -26.22 -40.55
C ASN A 71 -50.14 -25.95 -40.98
N LYS A 72 -49.79 -26.58 -42.10
CA LYS A 72 -48.45 -26.68 -42.66
C LYS A 72 -48.02 -25.39 -43.37
N PHE A 73 -46.70 -25.31 -43.57
CA PHE A 73 -45.95 -24.46 -44.51
C PHE A 73 -45.36 -23.17 -43.94
N GLY A 74 -44.11 -23.31 -43.48
CA GLY A 74 -43.01 -22.59 -44.12
C GLY A 74 -42.75 -21.17 -43.68
N LEU A 75 -41.97 -21.00 -42.60
CA LEU A 75 -40.86 -20.04 -42.54
C LEU A 75 -40.06 -20.27 -41.24
N PHE A 76 -39.00 -21.08 -41.33
CA PHE A 76 -37.96 -21.17 -40.29
C PHE A 76 -36.98 -20.01 -40.50
N ALA A 77 -37.22 -18.84 -39.89
CA ALA A 77 -36.29 -17.71 -39.75
C ALA A 77 -36.97 -16.70 -38.81
N PHE A 78 -36.46 -16.18 -37.70
CA PHE A 78 -35.12 -15.94 -37.18
C PHE A 78 -35.20 -16.07 -35.64
N MET A 79 -34.58 -17.09 -35.05
CA MET A 79 -34.32 -17.11 -33.60
C MET A 79 -32.82 -17.31 -33.40
N ALA A 80 -32.03 -16.29 -33.75
CA ALA A 80 -30.58 -16.33 -33.61
C ALA A 80 -30.06 -15.06 -32.92
N VAL A 81 -29.87 -15.22 -31.61
CA VAL A 81 -28.74 -14.70 -30.80
C VAL A 81 -28.46 -13.20 -30.88
N LEU A 82 -28.96 -12.47 -29.88
CA LEU A 82 -28.31 -11.25 -29.40
C LEU A 82 -27.73 -11.52 -28.00
N MET A 83 -26.57 -12.18 -27.97
CA MET A 83 -25.69 -12.19 -26.80
C MET A 83 -24.52 -11.25 -27.12
N LEU A 84 -24.73 -9.94 -26.99
CA LEU A 84 -23.62 -9.00 -26.99
C LEU A 84 -22.84 -9.19 -25.69
N ALA A 85 -21.59 -9.59 -25.82
CA ALA A 85 -20.70 -9.95 -24.72
C ALA A 85 -20.38 -8.72 -23.85
N THR A 86 -20.78 -8.75 -22.57
CA THR A 86 -20.50 -7.72 -21.56
C THR A 86 -19.10 -7.87 -20.95
N VAL A 87 -18.06 -8.01 -21.77
CA VAL A 87 -16.69 -8.28 -21.28
C VAL A 87 -15.88 -7.00 -21.02
N SER A 88 -16.36 -5.83 -21.50
CA SER A 88 -15.62 -4.55 -21.42
C SER A 88 -15.80 -3.78 -20.10
N SER A 89 -16.85 -4.03 -19.32
CA SER A 89 -17.16 -3.22 -18.13
C SER A 89 -16.22 -3.46 -16.95
N ALA A 90 -15.73 -4.69 -16.76
CA ALA A 90 -14.85 -5.03 -15.64
C ALA A 90 -13.43 -4.47 -15.80
N ALA A 91 -12.92 -4.40 -17.04
CA ALA A 91 -11.59 -3.83 -17.31
C ALA A 91 -11.60 -2.29 -17.21
N GLU A 92 -12.67 -1.63 -17.66
CA GLU A 92 -12.88 -0.19 -17.51
C GLU A 92 -12.97 0.21 -16.03
N ASP A 93 -13.67 -0.59 -15.22
CA ASP A 93 -13.79 -0.38 -13.77
C ASP A 93 -12.42 -0.41 -13.06
N ILE A 94 -11.57 -1.39 -13.39
CA ILE A 94 -10.22 -1.50 -12.81
C ILE A 94 -9.32 -0.33 -13.22
N VAL A 95 -9.43 0.18 -14.46
CA VAL A 95 -8.65 1.35 -14.89
C VAL A 95 -9.06 2.60 -14.11
N ALA A 96 -10.37 2.81 -13.92
CA ALA A 96 -10.88 3.91 -13.11
C ALA A 96 -10.39 3.83 -11.66
N ILE A 97 -10.40 2.64 -11.05
CA ILE A 97 -9.91 2.41 -9.68
C ILE A 97 -8.42 2.76 -9.58
N ARG A 98 -7.57 2.23 -10.47
CA ARG A 98 -6.12 2.54 -10.48
C ARG A 98 -5.86 4.04 -10.52
N GLN A 99 -6.56 4.76 -11.40
CA GLN A 99 -6.37 6.20 -11.58
C GLN A 99 -6.85 6.99 -10.36
N ALA A 100 -7.97 6.58 -9.76
CA ALA A 100 -8.48 7.18 -8.53
C ALA A 100 -7.47 7.01 -7.38
N ASP A 101 -6.89 5.82 -7.23
CA ASP A 101 -5.90 5.56 -6.19
C ASP A 101 -4.59 6.32 -6.42
N MET A 102 -4.09 6.38 -7.65
CA MET A 102 -2.91 7.22 -7.97
C MET A 102 -3.16 8.69 -7.62
N LYS A 103 -4.37 9.20 -7.91
CA LYS A 103 -4.75 10.58 -7.59
C LYS A 103 -4.84 10.81 -6.08
N ALA A 104 -5.40 9.86 -5.33
CA ALA A 104 -5.48 9.94 -3.87
C ALA A 104 -4.07 9.95 -3.24
N MET A 105 -3.17 9.07 -3.69
CA MET A 105 -1.78 9.06 -3.24
C MET A 105 -1.04 10.35 -3.57
N ALA A 106 -1.22 10.90 -4.78
CA ALA A 106 -0.63 12.17 -5.16
C ALA A 106 -1.12 13.34 -4.28
N ALA A 107 -2.41 13.36 -3.94
CA ALA A 107 -2.97 14.35 -3.02
C ALA A 107 -2.38 14.22 -1.61
N ALA A 108 -2.27 13.00 -1.09
CA ALA A 108 -1.65 12.74 0.20
C ALA A 108 -0.16 13.14 0.24
N ALA A 109 0.61 12.79 -0.79
CA ALA A 109 2.01 13.21 -0.89
C ALA A 109 2.14 14.74 -0.93
N LYS A 110 1.22 15.44 -1.60
CA LYS A 110 1.18 16.91 -1.59
C LYS A 110 0.90 17.48 -0.20
N THR A 111 -0.01 16.88 0.56
CA THR A 111 -0.28 17.27 1.95
C THR A 111 0.99 17.16 2.80
N ILE A 112 1.67 16.01 2.75
CA ILE A 112 2.92 15.76 3.48
C ILE A 112 4.01 16.76 3.07
N SER A 113 4.19 16.96 1.75
CA SER A 113 5.15 17.93 1.22
C SER A 113 4.87 19.35 1.73
N GLY A 114 3.60 19.75 1.82
CA GLY A 114 3.20 21.04 2.37
C GLY A 114 3.66 21.23 3.81
N MET A 115 3.49 20.20 4.65
CA MET A 115 3.90 20.24 6.06
C MET A 115 5.41 20.27 6.25
N PHE A 116 6.19 19.63 5.37
CA PHE A 116 7.65 19.78 5.39
C PHE A 116 8.12 21.15 4.88
N LYS A 117 7.41 21.74 3.91
CA LYS A 117 7.70 23.08 3.40
C LYS A 117 7.40 24.17 4.43
N ASP A 118 6.32 24.02 5.17
CA ASP A 118 5.92 24.90 6.26
C ASP A 118 5.56 24.08 7.50
N SER A 119 6.54 23.92 8.39
CA SER A 119 6.41 23.11 9.60
C SER A 119 5.36 23.63 10.57
N THR A 120 4.93 24.89 10.46
CA THR A 120 3.86 25.45 11.29
C THR A 120 2.48 24.87 10.95
N THR A 121 2.34 24.29 9.75
CA THR A 121 1.11 23.62 9.30
C THR A 121 1.02 22.16 9.71
N TYR A 122 2.08 21.61 10.31
CA TYR A 122 2.13 20.20 10.71
C TYR A 122 1.07 19.87 11.75
N LYS A 123 0.33 18.80 11.48
CA LYS A 123 -0.54 18.13 12.44
C LYS A 123 -0.33 16.63 12.32
N ALA A 124 0.05 15.99 13.41
CA ALA A 124 0.36 14.56 13.43
C ALA A 124 -0.79 13.70 12.88
N SER A 125 -2.05 14.04 13.18
CA SER A 125 -3.22 13.31 12.69
C SER A 125 -3.42 13.44 11.17
N GLU A 126 -3.25 14.64 10.60
CA GLU A 126 -3.38 14.87 9.16
C GLU A 126 -2.19 14.26 8.39
N PHE A 127 -0.97 14.35 8.95
CA PHE A 127 0.22 13.70 8.40
C PHE A 127 0.04 12.18 8.38
N LYS A 128 -0.38 11.59 9.50
CA LYS A 128 -0.69 10.16 9.60
C LYS A 128 -1.76 9.76 8.60
N TRP A 129 -2.85 10.50 8.49
CA TRP A 129 -3.93 10.18 7.55
C TRP A 129 -3.46 10.21 6.09
N ALA A 130 -2.59 11.16 5.74
CA ALA A 130 -1.96 11.20 4.43
C ALA A 130 -1.02 10.00 4.21
N ALA A 131 -0.20 9.64 5.20
CA ALA A 131 0.65 8.45 5.13
C ALA A 131 -0.17 7.15 4.98
N ASP A 132 -1.22 6.98 5.78
CA ASP A 132 -2.17 5.86 5.70
C ASP A 132 -2.82 5.79 4.30
N THR A 133 -3.20 6.93 3.73
CA THR A 133 -3.77 7.00 2.36
C THR A 133 -2.83 6.42 1.30
N ILE A 134 -1.52 6.65 1.43
CA ILE A 134 -0.49 6.09 0.54
C ILE A 134 -0.27 4.61 0.84
N ARG A 135 -0.11 4.25 2.12
CA ARG A 135 0.09 2.85 2.55
C ARG A 135 -1.03 1.93 2.05
N ASP A 136 -2.28 2.36 2.20
CA ASP A 136 -3.45 1.52 1.91
C ASP A 136 -3.69 1.32 0.40
N ARG A 137 -3.05 2.14 -0.45
CA ARG A 137 -3.18 2.13 -1.92
C ARG A 137 -1.90 1.72 -2.65
N SER A 138 -0.88 1.30 -1.90
CA SER A 138 0.42 0.85 -2.42
C SER A 138 0.62 -0.64 -2.15
N GLY A 139 1.83 -1.14 -2.37
CA GLY A 139 2.19 -2.54 -2.18
C GLY A 139 1.27 -3.50 -2.94
N GLY A 140 0.83 -4.55 -2.26
CA GLY A 140 -0.03 -5.59 -2.83
C GLY A 140 -1.33 -5.09 -3.45
N VAL A 141 -1.95 -4.02 -2.93
CA VAL A 141 -3.18 -3.44 -3.49
C VAL A 141 -2.91 -2.88 -4.87
N LEU A 142 -1.87 -2.05 -4.97
CA LEU A 142 -1.42 -1.51 -6.25
C LEU A 142 -1.00 -2.62 -7.21
N SER A 143 -0.20 -3.57 -6.74
CA SER A 143 0.23 -4.74 -7.52
C SER A 143 -0.94 -5.51 -8.11
N ALA A 144 -1.94 -5.82 -7.29
CA ALA A 144 -3.12 -6.58 -7.67
C ALA A 144 -3.95 -5.86 -8.73
N HIS A 145 -4.06 -4.53 -8.65
CA HIS A 145 -4.77 -3.79 -9.67
C HIS A 145 -4.19 -4.03 -11.04
N PHE A 146 -2.87 -4.23 -11.19
CA PHE A 146 -2.18 -4.45 -12.46
C PHE A 146 -1.89 -5.93 -12.79
N ALA A 147 -2.60 -6.88 -12.15
CA ALA A 147 -2.36 -8.33 -12.32
C ALA A 147 -2.68 -8.87 -13.72
N SER A 148 -3.51 -8.16 -14.50
CA SER A 148 -3.80 -8.48 -15.89
C SER A 148 -3.67 -7.24 -16.77
N GLU A 149 -3.46 -7.48 -18.08
CA GLU A 149 -3.57 -6.41 -19.07
C GLU A 149 -4.99 -5.85 -19.01
N ALA A 150 -5.10 -4.57 -18.64
CA ALA A 150 -6.31 -3.82 -18.93
C ALA A 150 -6.04 -3.14 -20.28
N ASP A 151 -6.57 -3.75 -21.34
CA ASP A 151 -6.39 -3.32 -22.73
C ASP A 151 -7.26 -2.09 -23.03
N SER A 152 -7.02 -1.00 -22.31
CA SER A 152 -7.65 0.28 -22.60
C SER A 152 -6.59 1.32 -22.90
N ARG A 153 -6.71 1.96 -24.08
CA ARG A 153 -5.90 3.12 -24.47
C ARG A 153 -5.94 4.26 -23.43
N GLN A 154 -6.95 4.25 -22.55
CA GLN A 154 -7.17 5.22 -21.49
C GLN A 154 -6.34 4.96 -20.23
N SER A 155 -5.77 3.76 -20.07
CA SER A 155 -5.08 3.33 -18.85
C SER A 155 -3.77 4.10 -18.57
N LYS A 156 -3.06 4.54 -19.61
CA LYS A 156 -1.68 5.08 -19.55
C LYS A 156 -0.66 4.13 -18.89
N ALA A 157 -1.06 2.91 -18.55
CA ALA A 157 -0.15 1.86 -18.09
C ALA A 157 0.80 1.43 -19.21
N GLY A 158 2.09 1.33 -18.90
CA GLY A 158 3.10 0.88 -19.84
C GLY A 158 3.04 -0.63 -20.08
N PRO A 159 3.39 -1.11 -21.28
CA PRO A 159 3.34 -2.54 -21.62
C PRO A 159 4.40 -3.38 -20.88
N ASN A 160 5.38 -2.74 -20.21
CA ASN A 160 6.44 -3.41 -19.47
C ASN A 160 5.98 -3.97 -18.12
N ILE A 161 4.81 -3.55 -17.61
CA ILE A 161 4.37 -3.90 -16.26
C ILE A 161 4.34 -5.43 -16.07
N LEU A 162 3.69 -6.18 -16.97
CA LEU A 162 3.64 -7.64 -16.86
C LEU A 162 4.99 -8.32 -17.14
N ARG A 163 5.81 -7.75 -18.02
CA ARG A 163 7.15 -8.30 -18.30
C ARG A 163 8.12 -8.15 -17.13
N GLU A 164 7.92 -7.13 -16.31
CA GLU A 164 8.77 -6.80 -15.16
C GLU A 164 7.96 -6.81 -13.85
N ARG A 165 7.07 -7.81 -13.68
CA ARG A 165 6.20 -7.89 -12.50
C ARG A 165 6.96 -7.78 -11.19
N ASP A 166 8.01 -8.57 -11.00
CA ASP A 166 8.77 -8.55 -9.75
C ASP A 166 9.34 -7.17 -9.42
N ARG A 167 9.72 -6.40 -10.45
CA ARG A 167 10.24 -5.04 -10.26
C ARG A 167 9.12 -4.06 -9.93
N PHE A 168 7.98 -4.17 -10.63
CA PHE A 168 6.79 -3.38 -10.32
C PHE A 168 6.33 -3.63 -8.88
N ASP A 169 6.27 -4.89 -8.47
CA ASP A 169 5.84 -5.31 -7.13
C ASP A 169 6.79 -4.82 -6.05
N ARG A 170 8.11 -4.91 -6.28
CA ARG A 170 9.09 -4.32 -5.36
C ARG A 170 8.91 -2.82 -5.20
N ILE A 171 8.79 -2.07 -6.30
CA ILE A 171 8.57 -0.61 -6.25
C ILE A 171 7.26 -0.26 -5.55
N ALA A 172 6.20 -1.03 -5.78
CA ALA A 172 4.93 -0.84 -5.09
C ALA A 172 5.07 -1.09 -3.57
N ASN A 173 5.83 -2.11 -3.17
CA ASN A 173 6.09 -2.40 -1.76
C ASN A 173 6.99 -1.34 -1.11
N ASP A 174 8.05 -0.88 -1.79
CA ASP A 174 8.90 0.20 -1.30
C ASP A 174 8.06 1.46 -0.97
N LEU A 175 7.10 1.81 -1.84
CA LEU A 175 6.16 2.91 -1.60
C LEU A 175 5.33 2.71 -0.31
N ARG A 176 4.89 1.49 -0.05
CA ARG A 176 4.14 1.14 1.17
C ARG A 176 5.02 1.25 2.41
N ASP A 177 6.25 0.75 2.35
CA ASP A 177 7.15 0.71 3.49
C ASP A 177 7.61 2.13 3.88
N TYR A 178 7.88 3.00 2.91
CA TYR A 178 8.11 4.43 3.20
C TYR A 178 6.88 5.07 3.85
N ALA A 179 5.66 4.77 3.38
CA ALA A 179 4.45 5.30 3.98
C ALA A 179 4.22 4.79 5.42
N VAL A 180 4.60 3.53 5.71
CA VAL A 180 4.60 2.99 7.08
C VAL A 180 5.58 3.74 7.98
N ALA A 181 6.78 4.03 7.49
CA ALA A 181 7.77 4.81 8.23
C ALA A 181 7.27 6.24 8.54
N LEU A 182 6.57 6.87 7.59
CA LEU A 182 5.95 8.19 7.77
C LEU A 182 4.83 8.16 8.83
N ASP A 183 3.98 7.14 8.81
CA ASP A 183 2.97 6.93 9.85
C ASP A 183 3.62 6.78 11.24
N ALA A 184 4.63 5.92 11.36
CA ALA A 184 5.36 5.71 12.62
C ALA A 184 6.00 7.02 13.12
N ALA A 185 6.56 7.83 12.22
CA ALA A 185 7.13 9.12 12.57
C ALA A 185 6.08 10.09 13.12
N ALA A 186 4.88 10.12 12.56
CA ALA A 186 3.78 10.95 13.08
C ALA A 186 3.33 10.51 14.48
N GLN A 187 3.28 9.19 14.73
CA GLN A 187 2.94 8.65 16.05
C GLN A 187 3.97 9.02 17.12
N GLN A 188 5.25 9.01 16.76
CA GLN A 188 6.34 9.38 17.65
C GLN A 188 6.43 10.89 17.90
N ASN A 189 5.81 11.71 17.04
CA ASN A 189 5.85 13.16 17.10
C ASN A 189 4.43 13.76 17.11
N PRO A 190 3.66 13.58 18.20
CA PRO A 190 2.27 14.04 18.29
C PRO A 190 2.11 15.56 18.42
N GLY A 191 3.18 16.28 18.76
CA GLY A 191 3.20 17.74 18.93
C GLY A 191 3.59 18.49 17.65
N PRO A 192 4.22 19.67 17.76
CA PRO A 192 4.82 20.35 16.62
C PRO A 192 5.88 19.48 15.92
N MET A 193 6.15 19.74 14.64
CA MET A 193 7.20 19.02 13.90
C MET A 193 8.54 19.23 14.58
N THR A 194 9.19 18.13 14.96
CA THR A 194 10.48 18.15 15.66
C THR A 194 11.64 18.20 14.67
N ALA A 195 12.82 18.59 15.16
CA ALA A 195 14.03 18.59 14.34
C ALA A 195 14.45 17.18 13.87
N SER A 196 14.08 16.12 14.59
CA SER A 196 14.38 14.73 14.19
C SER A 196 13.54 14.25 13.01
N MET A 197 12.38 14.87 12.75
CA MET A 197 11.60 14.59 11.54
C MET A 197 12.21 15.22 10.29
N ARG A 198 13.09 16.21 10.45
CA ARG A 198 13.73 16.96 9.36
C ARG A 198 14.98 16.23 8.90
N MET A 199 15.14 16.13 7.59
CA MET A 199 16.36 15.62 6.99
C MET A 199 17.48 16.63 7.22
N LYS A 200 18.65 16.16 7.69
CA LYS A 200 19.77 17.07 7.94
C LYS A 200 20.41 17.51 6.61
N PRO A 201 20.86 18.78 6.50
CA PRO A 201 21.63 19.22 5.34
C PRO A 201 22.84 18.31 5.12
N GLY A 202 23.03 17.86 3.87
CA GLY A 202 24.16 17.00 3.50
C GLY A 202 23.96 15.51 3.77
N GLU A 203 22.80 15.08 4.30
CA GLU A 203 22.44 13.67 4.25
C GLU A 203 22.33 13.20 2.79
N ALA A 204 22.93 12.05 2.50
CA ALA A 204 22.89 11.48 1.16
C ALA A 204 21.46 11.08 0.82
N MET A 205 20.91 11.68 -0.23
CA MET A 205 19.65 11.24 -0.83
C MET A 205 19.88 9.87 -1.45
N GLY A 206 19.34 8.81 -0.84
CA GLY A 206 19.25 7.50 -1.51
C GLY A 206 18.46 7.59 -2.82
N GLY A 207 18.40 6.52 -3.62
CA GLY A 207 17.46 6.44 -4.75
C GLY A 207 17.98 6.70 -6.18
N GLY A 208 19.29 6.85 -6.41
CA GLY A 208 19.87 6.73 -7.76
C GLY A 208 20.09 5.27 -8.18
N PRO A 209 20.53 4.97 -9.42
CA PRO A 209 20.97 3.61 -9.79
C PRO A 209 22.15 3.08 -8.94
N PHE A 210 22.79 3.96 -8.15
CA PHE A 210 23.81 3.66 -7.15
C PHE A 210 23.38 4.05 -5.71
N GLY A 211 22.11 4.40 -5.51
CA GLY A 211 21.59 4.76 -4.20
C GLY A 211 21.52 3.54 -3.28
N THR A 212 21.72 3.76 -1.98
CA THR A 212 21.46 2.74 -0.97
C THR A 212 19.99 2.36 -1.02
N HIS A 213 19.68 1.20 -1.60
CA HIS A 213 18.40 0.56 -1.39
C HIS A 213 18.26 0.33 0.11
N ILE A 214 17.22 0.86 0.73
CA ILE A 214 16.95 0.56 2.13
C ILE A 214 16.59 -0.92 2.20
N ARG A 215 17.36 -1.68 2.97
CA ARG A 215 17.31 -3.15 2.93
C ARG A 215 16.49 -3.76 4.05
N ASN A 216 16.09 -2.97 5.06
CA ASN A 216 15.38 -3.46 6.22
C ASN A 216 14.60 -2.37 6.99
N GLU A 217 13.64 -2.82 7.80
CA GLU A 217 12.79 -1.99 8.67
C GLU A 217 13.58 -1.13 9.66
N HIS A 218 14.72 -1.65 10.15
CA HIS A 218 15.53 -0.93 11.12
C HIS A 218 16.13 0.35 10.51
N GLU A 219 16.66 0.27 9.28
CA GLU A 219 17.14 1.45 8.54
C GLU A 219 16.02 2.48 8.35
N LEU A 220 14.79 2.06 7.99
CA LEU A 220 13.62 2.94 7.89
C LEU A 220 13.28 3.61 9.22
N SER A 221 13.32 2.87 10.34
CA SER A 221 12.96 3.38 11.66
C SER A 221 13.95 4.43 12.21
N THR A 222 15.20 4.39 11.74
CA THR A 222 16.24 5.35 12.14
C THR A 222 16.31 6.59 11.25
N MET A 223 15.57 6.59 10.14
CA MET A 223 15.57 7.65 9.15
C MET A 223 14.67 8.81 9.57
N ALA A 224 15.09 10.04 9.27
CA ALA A 224 14.24 11.21 9.42
C ALA A 224 13.00 11.10 8.51
N ALA A 225 11.83 11.52 8.99
CA ALA A 225 10.58 11.43 8.23
C ALA A 225 10.67 12.12 6.86
N GLU A 226 11.31 13.29 6.79
CA GLU A 226 11.51 14.00 5.52
C GLU A 226 12.39 13.23 4.53
N HIS A 227 13.41 12.52 5.02
CA HIS A 227 14.26 11.68 4.18
C HIS A 227 13.44 10.51 3.61
N ALA A 228 12.67 9.80 4.45
CA ALA A 228 11.78 8.73 3.99
C ALA A 228 10.76 9.25 2.96
N PHE A 229 10.22 10.46 3.17
CA PHE A 229 9.31 11.10 2.22
C PHE A 229 9.98 11.40 0.88
N HIS A 230 11.23 11.85 0.87
CA HIS A 230 11.95 12.06 -0.39
C HIS A 230 12.22 10.77 -1.16
N LEU A 231 12.61 9.69 -0.48
CA LEU A 231 12.76 8.38 -1.11
C LEU A 231 11.43 7.90 -1.71
N MET A 232 10.33 8.12 -0.99
CA MET A 232 8.98 7.85 -1.49
C MET A 232 8.68 8.58 -2.80
N LEU A 233 9.00 9.89 -2.89
CA LEU A 233 8.82 10.68 -4.12
C LEU A 233 9.71 10.20 -5.28
N GLN A 234 10.93 9.76 -4.99
CA GLN A 234 11.80 9.15 -6.00
C GLN A 234 11.21 7.84 -6.51
N THR A 235 10.67 6.99 -5.62
CA THR A 235 9.96 5.76 -6.00
C THR A 235 8.78 6.05 -6.93
N CYS A 236 7.99 7.10 -6.67
CA CYS A 236 6.94 7.56 -7.60
C CYS A 236 7.51 7.89 -8.99
N THR A 237 8.63 8.62 -9.02
CA THR A 237 9.31 9.03 -10.26
C THR A 237 9.86 7.80 -11.02
N THR A 238 10.55 6.90 -10.33
CA THR A 238 11.10 5.67 -10.89
C THR A 238 10.00 4.76 -11.45
N CYS A 239 8.88 4.63 -10.75
CA CYS A 239 7.72 3.89 -11.22
C CYS A 239 7.17 4.50 -12.50
N HIS A 240 6.88 5.81 -12.50
CA HIS A 240 6.31 6.49 -13.66
C HIS A 240 7.22 6.42 -14.89
N THR A 241 8.53 6.66 -14.73
CA THR A 241 9.49 6.57 -15.84
C THR A 241 9.54 5.17 -16.45
N ARG A 242 9.34 4.10 -15.67
CA ARG A 242 9.42 2.72 -16.18
C ARG A 242 8.09 2.18 -16.71
N PHE A 243 7.00 2.52 -16.04
CA PHE A 243 5.73 1.81 -16.13
C PHE A 243 4.54 2.67 -16.53
N ARG A 244 4.72 3.98 -16.79
CA ARG A 244 3.66 4.85 -17.27
C ARG A 244 4.02 5.38 -18.66
N MET A 245 3.04 5.36 -19.57
CA MET A 245 3.13 5.98 -20.89
C MET A 245 3.01 7.50 -20.75
N GLU A 246 3.69 8.24 -21.63
CA GLU A 246 3.62 9.71 -21.72
C GLU A 246 2.19 10.22 -21.98
#